data_AF-A0AAE4MVE3-F1
#
_entry.id   AF-A0AAE4MVE3-F1
#
_cell.length_a   1.000
_cell.length_b   1.000
_cell.length_c   1.000
_cell.angle_alpha   90.00
_cell.angle_beta   90.00
_cell.angle_gamma   90.00
#
_symmetry.space_group_name_H-M   'P 1'
#
loop_
_entity.id
_entity.type
_entity.pdbx_description
1 polymer ?
#
loop_
_entity_poly.entity_id
_entity_poly.type
_entity_poly.pdbx_seq_one_letter_code
_entity_poly.pdbx_strand_id
1 'polypeptide(L)'
;MKLQLFSTGKELPPQAHPLFADLASCGFPSPAADYVESDLDLHDYCIRHPSATYYLRASGDSMSDGSLYNGDLLVVDCAEKPRHGDIVVASVQGEFTVKRLLLTPRLTLQPMNAAWSPIYPDPDDLDIFGVVTHIIHRPREMY
;
A
#
# COMPACT_ATOMS: atom_id res chain seq x y z
N MET A 1 -10.27 1.08 -16.84
CA MET A 1 -9.01 0.32 -17.05
C MET A 1 -9.11 -1.08 -16.39
N LYS A 2 -8.80 -2.21 -17.07
CA LYS A 2 -9.00 -3.58 -16.52
C LYS A 2 -7.71 -4.10 -15.86
N LEU A 3 -7.75 -4.40 -14.56
CA LEU A 3 -6.63 -5.06 -13.87
C LEU A 3 -6.51 -6.51 -14.38
N GLN A 4 -5.32 -6.87 -14.87
CA GLN A 4 -5.01 -8.24 -15.28
C GLN A 4 -4.24 -8.94 -14.17
N LEU A 5 -4.77 -10.04 -13.66
CA LEU A 5 -4.10 -10.87 -12.67
C LEU A 5 -3.03 -11.73 -13.36
N PHE A 6 -1.77 -11.55 -12.99
CA PHE A 6 -0.69 -12.45 -13.36
C PHE A 6 -0.38 -13.35 -12.16
N SER A 7 -0.77 -14.61 -12.22
CA SER A 7 -0.37 -15.61 -11.22
C SER A 7 0.69 -16.52 -11.83
N THR A 8 1.92 -16.45 -11.31
CA THR A 8 2.92 -17.49 -11.53
C THR A 8 2.83 -18.47 -10.37
N GLY A 9 2.14 -19.59 -10.58
CA GLY A 9 1.93 -20.67 -9.59
C GLY A 9 3.20 -21.46 -9.24
N LYS A 10 4.27 -20.77 -8.85
CA LYS A 10 5.52 -21.40 -8.42
C LYS A 10 5.69 -21.14 -6.93
N GLU A 11 5.63 -22.20 -6.13
CA GLU A 11 6.10 -22.14 -4.74
C GLU A 11 7.59 -21.78 -4.78
N LEU A 12 7.90 -20.59 -4.28
CA LEU A 12 9.26 -20.12 -4.09
C LEU A 12 9.62 -20.40 -2.62
N PRO A 13 10.84 -20.90 -2.33
CA PRO A 13 11.28 -21.02 -0.94
C PRO A 13 11.27 -19.64 -0.26
N PRO A 14 11.03 -19.58 1.05
CA PRO A 14 11.09 -18.32 1.80
C PRO A 14 12.46 -17.65 1.55
N GLN A 15 12.43 -16.38 1.13
CA GLN A 15 13.61 -15.58 0.86
C GLN A 15 13.82 -14.68 2.08
N ALA A 16 14.31 -15.30 3.15
CA ALA A 16 14.66 -14.58 4.36
C ALA A 16 16.02 -13.90 4.18
N HIS A 17 16.10 -12.64 4.57
CA HIS A 17 17.33 -11.86 4.59
C HIS A 17 17.59 -11.33 6.01
N PRO A 18 18.84 -11.17 6.44
CA PRO A 18 19.14 -10.64 7.77
C PRO A 18 18.53 -9.25 7.98
N LEU A 19 17.80 -9.07 9.07
CA LEU A 19 17.33 -7.78 9.55
C LEU A 19 18.17 -7.35 10.75
N PHE A 20 18.81 -6.20 10.63
CA PHE A 20 19.53 -5.59 11.75
C PHE A 20 18.51 -5.08 12.78
N ALA A 21 18.72 -5.43 14.05
CA ALA A 21 17.91 -4.93 15.16
C ALA A 21 18.16 -3.43 15.42
N ASP A 22 19.35 -2.93 15.07
CA ASP A 22 19.69 -1.52 15.18
C ASP A 22 18.87 -0.67 14.21
N LEU A 23 18.27 0.39 14.75
CA LEU A 23 17.63 1.40 13.92
C LEU A 23 18.71 2.19 13.18
N ALA A 24 18.68 2.16 11.85
CA ALA A 24 19.46 3.07 11.04
C ALA A 24 18.96 4.51 11.29
N SER A 25 19.76 5.32 11.99
CA SER A 25 19.41 6.71 12.28
C SER A 25 19.21 7.49 10.97
N CYS A 26 18.02 8.05 10.76
CA CYS A 26 17.75 9.01 9.69
C CYS A 26 18.31 10.43 10.01
N GLY A 27 19.11 10.57 11.08
CA GLY A 27 19.72 11.81 11.54
C GLY A 27 21.21 11.63 11.84
N PHE A 28 21.66 12.02 13.04
CA PHE A 28 23.07 11.87 13.41
C PHE A 28 23.36 10.42 13.86
N PRO A 29 24.42 9.77 13.36
CA PRO A 29 24.77 8.42 13.78
C PRO A 29 25.36 8.47 15.21
N SER A 30 24.72 7.79 16.15
CA SER A 30 25.26 7.60 17.50
C SER A 30 25.88 6.20 17.60
N PRO A 31 27.14 6.07 18.04
CA PRO A 31 27.83 4.79 18.11
C PRO A 31 27.50 4.11 19.45
N ALA A 32 26.52 3.22 19.46
CA ALA A 32 26.41 2.12 20.42
C ALA A 32 25.25 1.20 20.04
N ALA A 33 25.52 -0.09 19.83
CA ALA A 33 24.76 -1.19 20.42
C ALA A 33 25.26 -2.57 19.94
N ASP A 34 25.01 -3.56 20.79
CA ASP A 34 25.34 -4.98 20.70
C ASP A 34 24.40 -5.76 19.77
N TYR A 35 24.96 -6.80 19.14
CA TYR A 35 24.34 -7.61 18.08
C TYR A 35 23.33 -8.65 18.59
N VAL A 36 22.14 -8.65 17.99
CA VAL A 36 21.26 -9.84 17.85
C VAL A 36 20.61 -9.80 16.46
N GLU A 37 20.74 -10.88 15.70
CA GLU A 37 20.19 -11.04 14.34
C GLU A 37 18.83 -11.75 14.38
N SER A 38 17.87 -11.25 13.59
CA SER A 38 16.68 -12.02 13.20
C SER A 38 16.52 -11.94 11.69
N ASP A 39 16.22 -13.06 11.03
CA ASP A 39 15.89 -13.07 9.61
C ASP A 39 14.51 -12.42 9.36
N LEU A 40 14.37 -11.68 8.26
CA LEU A 40 13.13 -11.09 7.78
C LEU A 40 12.78 -11.67 6.40
N ASP A 41 11.59 -12.25 6.30
CA ASP A 41 10.96 -12.57 5.02
C ASP A 41 9.88 -11.52 4.72
N LEU A 42 9.98 -10.83 3.59
CA LEU A 42 9.03 -9.78 3.22
C LEU A 42 7.63 -10.34 2.91
N HIS A 43 7.53 -11.60 2.48
CA HIS A 43 6.24 -12.26 2.31
C HIS A 43 5.54 -12.37 3.66
N ASP A 44 6.19 -12.97 4.65
CA ASP A 44 5.61 -13.14 6.00
C ASP A 44 5.33 -11.79 6.67
N TYR A 45 6.20 -10.80 6.45
CA TYR A 45 6.03 -9.45 7.00
C TYR A 45 4.87 -8.68 6.36
N CYS A 46 4.75 -8.69 5.03
CA CYS A 46 3.77 -7.84 4.32
C CYS A 46 2.42 -8.53 4.11
N ILE A 47 2.38 -9.87 4.09
CA ILE A 47 1.23 -10.65 3.64
C ILE A 47 0.59 -11.40 4.81
N ARG A 48 -0.51 -10.83 5.32
CA ARG A 48 -1.32 -11.46 6.37
C ARG A 48 -2.25 -12.56 5.82
N HIS A 49 -2.88 -12.31 4.67
CA HIS A 49 -3.83 -13.24 4.04
C HIS A 49 -3.35 -13.60 2.62
N PRO A 50 -2.51 -14.65 2.46
CA PRO A 50 -1.88 -14.98 1.18
C PRO A 50 -2.85 -15.19 0.01
N SER A 51 -4.03 -15.76 0.27
CA SER A 51 -5.05 -16.00 -0.76
C SER A 51 -5.85 -14.75 -1.16
N ALA A 52 -5.72 -13.65 -0.42
CA ALA A 52 -6.49 -12.43 -0.60
C ALA A 52 -5.61 -11.17 -0.71
N THR A 53 -4.30 -11.36 -0.89
CA THR A 53 -3.34 -10.26 -1.04
C THR A 53 -2.90 -10.11 -2.48
N TYR A 54 -2.92 -8.88 -2.98
CA TYR A 54 -2.56 -8.53 -4.34
C TYR A 54 -1.52 -7.42 -4.37
N TYR A 55 -0.65 -7.45 -5.37
CA TYR A 55 0.28 -6.37 -5.65
C TYR A 55 -0.24 -5.51 -6.79
N LEU A 56 -0.30 -4.20 -6.58
CA LEU A 56 -0.69 -3.22 -7.60
C LEU A 56 0.41 -2.18 -7.79
N ARG A 57 0.54 -1.62 -8.98
CA ARG A 57 1.35 -0.42 -9.19
C ARG A 57 0.48 0.83 -9.14
N ALA A 58 0.90 1.79 -8.33
CA ALA A 58 0.31 3.13 -8.31
C ALA A 58 0.56 3.84 -9.64
N SER A 59 -0.41 4.62 -10.08
CA SER A 59 -0.33 5.46 -11.27
C SER A 59 -0.93 6.84 -10.96
N GLY A 60 -0.24 7.89 -11.38
CA GLY A 60 -0.60 9.28 -11.09
C GLY A 60 -0.11 9.79 -9.73
N ASP A 61 -0.48 11.03 -9.41
CA ASP A 61 0.07 11.82 -8.30
C ASP A 61 -0.96 12.24 -7.24
N SER A 62 -2.22 11.79 -7.35
CA SER A 62 -3.32 12.22 -6.47
C SER A 62 -3.16 11.89 -4.98
N MET A 63 -2.10 11.16 -4.61
CA MET A 63 -1.80 10.72 -3.25
C MET A 63 -0.38 11.12 -2.79
N SER A 64 0.28 12.03 -3.50
CA SER A 64 1.69 12.42 -3.28
C SER A 64 1.97 12.97 -1.87
N ASP A 65 1.04 13.74 -1.29
CA ASP A 65 1.18 14.30 0.06
C ASP A 65 1.02 13.21 1.14
N GLY A 66 0.47 12.05 0.76
CA GLY A 66 0.39 10.84 1.59
C GLY A 66 1.54 9.87 1.38
N SER A 67 2.64 10.33 0.78
CA SER A 67 3.80 9.50 0.45
C SER A 67 3.42 8.31 -0.44
N LEU A 68 2.48 8.47 -1.37
CA LEU A 68 2.19 7.49 -2.42
C LEU A 68 2.40 8.14 -3.77
N TYR A 69 3.41 7.66 -4.48
CA TYR A 69 3.92 8.24 -5.71
C TYR A 69 3.66 7.33 -6.90
N ASN A 70 3.71 7.93 -8.09
CA ASN A 70 3.58 7.20 -9.34
C ASN A 70 4.66 6.13 -9.46
N GLY A 71 4.26 4.89 -9.74
CA GLY A 71 5.16 3.74 -9.90
C GLY A 71 5.41 2.92 -8.64
N ASP A 72 4.97 3.38 -7.47
CA ASP A 72 5.08 2.64 -6.21
C ASP A 72 4.35 1.29 -6.27
N LEU A 73 4.89 0.31 -5.56
CA LEU A 73 4.27 -0.99 -5.40
C LEU A 73 3.39 -1.01 -4.15
N LEU A 74 2.12 -1.34 -4.31
CA LEU A 74 1.13 -1.42 -3.25
C LEU A 74 0.88 -2.88 -2.90
N VAL A 75 0.87 -3.18 -1.61
CA VAL A 75 0.37 -4.45 -1.07
C VAL A 75 -1.05 -4.22 -0.62
N VAL A 76 -1.99 -4.95 -1.22
CA VAL A 76 -3.43 -4.74 -1.03
C VAL A 76 -4.06 -6.01 -0.50
N ASP A 77 -4.70 -5.92 0.66
CA ASP A 77 -5.41 -7.02 1.30
C ASP A 77 -6.93 -6.85 1.10
N CYS A 78 -7.54 -7.80 0.41
CA CYS A 78 -8.98 -7.83 0.13
C CYS A 78 -9.80 -8.47 1.26
N ALA A 79 -9.16 -9.19 2.19
CA ALA A 79 -9.82 -9.77 3.36
C ALA A 79 -9.91 -8.79 4.53
N GLU A 80 -9.03 -7.78 4.58
CA GLU A 80 -9.11 -6.69 5.57
C GLU A 80 -10.35 -5.82 5.34
N LYS A 81 -11.07 -5.55 6.43
CA LYS A 81 -12.27 -4.69 6.41
C LYS A 81 -11.85 -3.23 6.37
N PRO A 82 -12.24 -2.45 5.34
CA PRO A 82 -11.90 -1.04 5.23
C PRO A 82 -12.47 -0.22 6.39
N ARG A 83 -11.65 0.68 6.94
CA ARG A 83 -12.02 1.56 8.05
C ARG A 83 -11.87 3.02 7.67
N HIS A 84 -12.48 3.88 8.47
CA HIS A 84 -12.34 5.32 8.31
C HIS A 84 -10.85 5.71 8.43
N GLY A 85 -10.34 6.40 7.41
CA GLY A 85 -8.98 6.90 7.33
C GLY A 85 -8.01 6.00 6.57
N ASP A 86 -8.40 4.77 6.24
CA ASP A 86 -7.54 3.82 5.52
C ASP A 86 -7.28 4.26 4.08
N ILE A 87 -6.14 3.86 3.54
CA ILE A 87 -5.87 3.94 2.11
C ILE A 87 -6.46 2.70 1.45
N VAL A 88 -7.36 2.90 0.50
CA VAL A 88 -8.09 1.80 -0.15
C VAL A 88 -7.91 1.86 -1.65
N VAL A 89 -7.98 0.69 -2.26
CA VAL A 89 -8.23 0.56 -3.70
C VAL A 89 -9.74 0.44 -3.86
N ALA A 90 -10.34 1.44 -4.52
CA ALA A 90 -11.77 1.48 -4.80
C ALA A 90 -12.00 1.39 -6.31
N SER A 91 -13.05 0.69 -6.72
CA SER A 91 -13.62 0.79 -8.06
C SER A 91 -14.81 1.75 -7.99
N VAL A 92 -14.76 2.80 -8.81
CA VAL A 92 -15.85 3.75 -9.00
C VAL A 92 -16.22 3.71 -10.46
N GLN A 93 -17.48 3.34 -10.77
CA GLN A 93 -17.96 3.17 -12.16
C GLN A 93 -17.07 2.23 -13.00
N GLY A 94 -16.51 1.19 -12.37
CA GLY A 94 -15.65 0.20 -13.02
C GLY A 94 -14.19 0.64 -13.23
N GLU A 95 -13.79 1.81 -12.72
CA GLU A 95 -12.40 2.29 -12.77
C GLU A 95 -11.75 2.27 -11.39
N PHE A 96 -10.54 1.71 -11.31
CA PHE A 96 -9.79 1.62 -10.06
C PHE A 96 -9.12 2.94 -9.72
N THR A 97 -9.22 3.35 -8.45
CA THR A 97 -8.54 4.50 -7.89
C THR A 97 -8.02 4.17 -6.49
N VAL A 98 -6.92 4.80 -6.11
CA VAL A 98 -6.37 4.71 -4.76
C VAL A 98 -6.66 6.02 -4.04
N LYS A 99 -7.38 5.94 -2.93
CA LYS A 99 -7.82 7.11 -2.16
C LYS A 99 -7.87 6.80 -0.67
N ARG A 100 -7.85 7.85 0.15
CA ARG A 100 -8.14 7.73 1.56
C ARG A 100 -9.65 7.64 1.76
N LEU A 101 -10.12 6.56 2.37
CA LEU A 101 -11.54 6.34 2.65
C LEU A 101 -11.97 7.15 3.88
N LEU A 102 -12.88 8.11 3.70
CA LEU A 102 -13.51 8.81 4.81
C LEU A 102 -14.99 8.41 4.86
N LEU A 103 -15.42 7.83 5.99
CA LEU A 103 -16.82 7.43 6.19
C LEU A 103 -17.67 8.53 6.87
N THR A 104 -17.02 9.48 7.54
CA THR A 104 -17.66 10.53 8.34
C THR A 104 -17.02 11.89 8.03
N PRO A 105 -17.79 13.00 7.99
CA PRO A 105 -19.25 13.06 8.16
C PRO A 105 -20.03 12.51 6.96
N ARG A 106 -19.37 12.29 5.81
CA ARG A 106 -19.95 11.72 4.60
C ARG A 106 -18.92 10.81 3.93
N LEU A 107 -19.40 9.73 3.31
CA LEU A 107 -18.60 8.85 2.45
C LEU A 107 -17.86 9.66 1.38
N THR A 108 -16.54 9.64 1.43
CA THR A 108 -15.64 10.40 0.56
C THR A 108 -14.40 9.57 0.26
N LEU A 109 -14.00 9.52 -1.01
CA LEU A 109 -12.69 9.06 -1.43
C LEU A 109 -11.79 10.27 -1.59
N GLN A 110 -11.01 10.54 -0.54
CA GLN A 110 -10.21 11.75 -0.39
C GLN A 110 -8.83 11.55 -1.05
N PRO A 111 -8.44 12.37 -2.05
CA PRO A 111 -7.05 12.44 -2.50
C PRO A 111 -6.17 13.04 -1.41
N MET A 112 -4.90 12.65 -1.43
CA MET A 112 -3.84 13.25 -0.62
C MET A 112 -2.91 14.05 -1.53
N ASN A 113 -3.50 15.02 -2.22
CA ASN A 113 -2.83 16.01 -3.05
C ASN A 113 -3.78 17.19 -3.23
N ALA A 114 -3.35 18.40 -2.85
CA ALA A 114 -4.18 19.60 -2.89
C ALA A 114 -4.66 19.99 -4.30
N ALA A 115 -4.01 19.52 -5.36
CA ALA A 115 -4.42 19.78 -6.75
C ALA A 115 -5.64 18.94 -7.18
N TRP A 116 -6.03 17.91 -6.41
CA TRP A 116 -7.09 16.97 -6.75
C TRP A 116 -8.33 17.15 -5.88
N SER A 117 -9.51 17.02 -6.50
CA SER A 117 -10.78 17.18 -5.79
C SER A 117 -11.24 15.87 -5.12
N PRO A 118 -11.88 15.94 -3.94
CA PRO A 118 -12.50 14.77 -3.32
C PRO A 118 -13.59 14.15 -4.20
N ILE A 119 -13.69 12.82 -4.19
CA ILE A 119 -14.73 12.07 -4.90
C ILE A 119 -15.80 11.67 -3.89
N TYR A 120 -17.06 11.96 -4.19
CA TYR A 120 -18.21 11.56 -3.40
C TYR A 120 -19.00 10.50 -4.21
N PRO A 121 -18.62 9.23 -4.10
CA PRO A 121 -19.28 8.19 -4.87
C PRO A 121 -20.70 7.95 -4.38
N ASP A 122 -21.56 7.49 -5.27
CA ASP A 122 -22.82 6.85 -4.88
C ASP A 122 -22.48 5.52 -4.17
N PRO A 123 -23.06 5.21 -3.01
CA PRO A 123 -22.84 3.93 -2.33
C PRO A 123 -23.10 2.71 -3.21
N ASP A 124 -24.04 2.78 -4.16
CA ASP A 124 -24.36 1.67 -5.05
C ASP A 124 -23.32 1.48 -6.19
N ASP A 125 -22.52 2.51 -6.49
CA ASP A 125 -21.47 2.50 -7.53
C ASP A 125 -20.05 2.37 -6.95
N LEU A 126 -19.92 2.19 -5.62
CA LEU A 126 -18.65 2.08 -4.91
C LEU A 126 -18.37 0.63 -4.51
N ASP A 127 -17.36 0.04 -5.12
CA ASP A 127 -16.78 -1.23 -4.67
C ASP A 127 -15.40 -1.00 -4.07
N ILE A 128 -15.18 -1.42 -2.82
CA ILE A 128 -13.84 -1.44 -2.24
C ILE A 128 -13.18 -2.76 -2.60
N PHE A 129 -12.13 -2.71 -3.43
CA PHE A 129 -11.36 -3.88 -3.80
C PHE A 129 -10.56 -4.41 -2.61
N GLY A 130 -9.90 -3.52 -1.87
CA GLY A 130 -9.12 -3.91 -0.70
C GLY A 130 -8.42 -2.73 -0.02
N VAL A 131 -7.80 -3.02 1.12
CA VAL A 131 -7.06 -2.06 1.94
C VAL A 131 -5.58 -2.12 1.57
N VAL A 132 -4.95 -0.97 1.34
CA VAL A 132 -3.50 -0.90 1.13
C VAL A 132 -2.81 -1.05 2.49
N THR A 133 -2.09 -2.15 2.69
CA THR A 133 -1.38 -2.44 3.94
C THR A 133 0.04 -1.92 3.95
N HIS A 134 0.70 -1.93 2.79
CA HIS A 134 2.08 -1.46 2.63
C HIS A 134 2.25 -0.71 1.30
N ILE A 135 3.12 0.29 1.32
CA ILE A 135 3.58 1.05 0.14
C ILE A 135 5.09 0.87 0.07
N ILE A 136 5.58 0.36 -1.07
CA ILE A 136 7.00 0.06 -1.27
C ILE A 136 7.54 1.01 -2.33
N HIS A 137 8.42 1.90 -1.87
CA HIS A 137 9.08 2.90 -2.68
C HIS A 137 10.38 2.38 -3.29
N ARG A 138 10.69 2.85 -4.51
CA ARG A 138 12.03 2.74 -5.09
C ARG A 138 12.67 4.12 -5.14
N PRO A 139 13.50 4.51 -4.16
CA PRO A 139 14.05 5.86 -4.09
C PRO A 139 14.83 6.28 -5.34
N ARG A 140 15.52 5.33 -6.01
CA ARG A 140 16.27 5.62 -7.24
C ARG A 140 15.38 5.96 -8.45
N GLU A 141 14.09 5.62 -8.42
CA GLU A 141 13.14 5.92 -9.49
C GLU A 141 12.36 7.21 -9.22
N MET A 142 12.61 7.88 -8.09
CA MET A 142 11.92 9.11 -7.66
C MET A 142 12.68 10.40 -8.02
N TYR A 143 13.97 10.30 -8.39
CA TYR A 143 14.85 11.42 -8.72
C TYR A 143 15.51 11.23 -10.08
#